data_AF-A0A3N9PAJ3-F1
#
_entry.id   AF-A0A3N9PAJ3-F1
#
_cell.length_a   1.000
_cell.length_b   1.000
_cell.length_c   1.000
_cell.angle_alpha   90.00
_cell.angle_beta   90.00
_cell.angle_gamma   90.00
#
_symmetry.space_group_name_H-M   'P 1'
#
loop_
_entity.id
_entity.type
_entity.pdbx_description
1 polymer ?
#
loop_
_entity_poly.entity_id
_entity_poly.type
_entity_poly.pdbx_seq_one_letter_code
_entity_poly.pdbx_strand_id
1 'polypeptide(L)'
;MATVTKTLPIQKSLYDILSQIAKELKLPDHTILELAVSEFIKNYKYNQELLEKINAAYDDLSDQDELYLLNRMKIRHKSIVEEQW
;
A
#
# COMPACT_ATOMS: atom_id res chain seq x y z
N MET A 1 22.25 5.05 -9.98
CA MET A 1 21.23 3.99 -10.11
C MET A 1 21.01 3.72 -11.60
N ALA A 2 20.79 2.48 -12.01
CA ALA A 2 20.55 2.16 -13.42
C ALA A 2 19.08 2.43 -13.77
N THR A 3 18.84 3.08 -14.91
CA THR A 3 17.49 3.37 -15.40
C THR A 3 17.10 2.31 -16.43
N VAL A 4 15.91 1.73 -16.30
CA VAL A 4 15.38 0.72 -17.23
C VAL A 4 14.15 1.30 -17.91
N THR A 5 14.18 1.37 -19.24
CA THR A 5 13.02 1.83 -20.04
C THR A 5 12.12 0.64 -20.33
N LYS A 6 10.86 0.71 -19.89
CA LYS A 6 9.85 -0.31 -20.17
C LYS A 6 8.57 0.36 -20.68
N THR A 7 8.10 -0.11 -21.84
CA THR A 7 6.78 0.28 -22.36
C THR A 7 5.71 -0.54 -21.64
N LEU A 8 4.72 0.13 -21.06
CA LEU A 8 3.64 -0.49 -20.30
C LEU A 8 2.30 -0.02 -20.90
N PRO A 9 1.34 -0.93 -21.16
CA PRO A 9 -0.01 -0.51 -21.51
C PRO A 9 -0.66 0.15 -20.28
N ILE A 10 -1.29 1.31 -20.50
CA ILE A 10 -2.01 2.07 -19.47
C ILE A 10 -3.40 2.42 -20.01
N GLN A 11 -4.39 2.44 -19.12
CA GLN A 11 -5.73 2.90 -19.50
C GLN A 11 -5.67 4.37 -19.92
N LYS A 12 -6.30 4.70 -21.05
CA LYS A 12 -6.28 6.06 -21.60
C LYS A 12 -6.78 7.11 -20.60
N SER A 13 -7.89 6.82 -19.90
CA SER A 13 -8.44 7.68 -18.85
C SER A 13 -7.43 7.99 -17.75
N LEU A 14 -6.67 7.00 -17.32
CA LEU A 14 -5.64 7.18 -16.29
C LEU A 14 -4.46 8.00 -16.80
N TYR A 15 -4.03 7.76 -18.05
CA TYR A 15 -2.98 8.55 -18.68
C TYR A 15 -3.39 10.02 -18.89
N ASP A 16 -4.63 10.27 -19.28
CA ASP A 16 -5.14 11.63 -19.48
C ASP A 16 -5.10 12.44 -18.17
N ILE A 17 -5.51 11.83 -17.04
CA ILE A 17 -5.41 12.43 -15.70
C ILE A 17 -3.94 12.68 -15.33
N LEU A 18 -3.09 11.68 -15.54
CA LEU A 18 -1.66 11.80 -15.24
C LEU A 18 -1.01 12.94 -16.03
N SER A 19 -1.31 13.02 -17.34
CA SER A 19 -0.76 14.05 -18.22
C SER A 19 -1.25 15.45 -17.82
N GLN A 20 -2.49 15.57 -17.34
CA GLN A 20 -3.00 16.82 -16.79
C GLN A 20 -2.20 17.25 -15.55
N ILE A 21 -2.02 16.34 -14.58
CA ILE A 21 -1.25 16.61 -13.35
C ILE A 21 0.20 16.97 -13.69
N ALA A 22 0.82 16.22 -14.60
CA ALA A 22 2.18 16.48 -15.07
C ALA A 22 2.32 17.89 -15.67
N LYS A 23 1.35 18.32 -16.48
CA LYS A 23 1.32 19.69 -17.04
C LYS A 23 1.15 20.76 -15.96
N GLU A 24 0.24 20.56 -15.01
CA GLU A 24 0.01 21.49 -13.90
C GLU A 24 1.26 21.68 -13.05
N LEU A 25 1.98 20.58 -12.77
CA LEU A 25 3.21 20.57 -11.98
C LEU A 25 4.47 20.91 -12.81
N LYS A 26 4.34 21.07 -14.14
CA LYS A 26 5.46 21.25 -15.09
C LYS A 26 6.52 20.16 -14.98
N LEU A 27 6.08 18.92 -14.75
CA LEU A 27 6.92 17.75 -14.64
C LEU A 27 6.72 16.82 -15.85
N PRO A 28 7.73 16.01 -16.21
CA PRO A 28 7.54 14.93 -17.16
C PRO A 28 6.57 13.84 -16.63
N ASP A 29 5.76 13.26 -17.51
CA ASP A 29 4.82 12.18 -17.18
C ASP A 29 5.49 11.01 -16.43
N HIS A 30 6.71 10.64 -16.84
CA HIS A 30 7.46 9.54 -16.22
C HIS A 30 7.83 9.84 -14.76
N THR A 31 8.02 11.10 -14.38
CA THR A 31 8.35 11.49 -13.00
C THR A 31 7.15 11.28 -12.08
N ILE A 32 5.94 11.59 -12.57
CA ILE A 32 4.71 11.31 -11.83
C ILE A 32 4.51 9.80 -11.66
N LEU A 33 4.77 9.02 -12.72
CA LEU A 33 4.72 7.55 -12.66
C LEU A 33 5.73 6.99 -11.66
N GLU A 34 6.97 7.48 -11.66
CA GLU A 34 8.01 7.03 -10.73
C GLU A 34 7.62 7.32 -9.27
N LEU A 35 7.09 8.52 -9.01
CA LEU A 35 6.60 8.90 -7.69
C LEU A 35 5.45 8.00 -7.23
N ALA A 36 4.44 7.81 -8.08
CA ALA A 36 3.29 6.97 -7.77
C ALA A 36 3.68 5.51 -7.50
N VAL A 37 4.58 4.94 -8.30
CA VAL A 37 5.09 3.58 -8.10
C VAL A 37 5.89 3.47 -6.80
N SER A 38 6.75 4.45 -6.52
CA SER A 38 7.55 4.50 -5.29
C SER A 38 6.65 4.56 -4.05
N GLU A 39 5.63 5.42 -4.07
CA GLU A 39 4.68 5.57 -2.99
C GLU A 39 3.84 4.30 -2.79
N PHE A 40 3.35 3.70 -3.87
CA PHE A 40 2.64 2.43 -3.81
C PHE A 40 3.48 1.32 -3.18
N ILE A 41 4.75 1.16 -3.61
CA ILE A 41 5.66 0.15 -3.05
C ILE A 41 5.93 0.42 -1.57
N LYS A 42 6.14 1.68 -1.19
CA LYS A 42 6.39 2.06 0.20
C LYS A 42 5.20 1.72 1.09
N ASN A 43 4.00 2.11 0.67
CA ASN A 43 2.78 1.80 1.41
C ASN A 43 2.57 0.29 1.49
N TYR A 44 2.80 -0.45 0.39
CA TYR A 44 2.57 -1.89 0.37
C TYR A 44 3.48 -2.61 1.37
N LYS A 45 4.76 -2.22 1.42
CA LYS A 45 5.72 -2.75 2.38
C LYS A 45 5.39 -2.36 3.82
N TYR A 46 5.05 -1.09 4.04
CA TYR A 46 4.69 -0.59 5.38
C TYR A 46 3.49 -1.36 5.95
N ASN A 47 2.48 -1.63 5.12
CA ASN A 47 1.31 -2.36 5.54
C ASN A 47 1.59 -3.84 5.81
N GLN A 48 2.48 -4.48 5.05
CA GLN A 48 2.93 -5.82 5.38
C GLN A 48 3.67 -5.87 6.72
N GLU A 49 4.59 -4.93 6.96
CA GLU A 49 5.31 -4.83 8.23
C GLU A 49 4.37 -4.57 9.40
N LEU A 50 3.38 -3.69 9.22
CA LEU A 50 2.35 -3.43 10.23
C LEU A 50 1.55 -4.69 10.55
N LEU A 51 1.14 -5.45 9.52
CA LEU A 51 0.41 -6.70 9.70
C LEU A 51 1.23 -7.75 10.45
N GLU A 52 2.53 -7.86 10.15
CA GLU A 52 3.46 -8.74 10.85
C GLU A 52 3.60 -8.35 12.33
N LYS A 53 3.75 -7.07 12.63
CA LYS A 53 3.81 -6.56 14.01
C LYS A 53 2.52 -6.82 14.78
N ILE A 54 1.37 -6.66 14.14
CA ILE A 54 0.07 -7.00 14.72
C ILE A 54 0.01 -8.49 15.04
N ASN A 55 0.44 -9.36 14.12
CA ASN A 55 0.46 -10.80 14.37
C ASN A 55 1.39 -11.17 15.53
N ALA A 56 2.59 -10.60 15.59
CA ALA A 56 3.57 -10.87 16.64
C ALA A 56 3.08 -10.42 18.03
N ALA A 57 2.38 -9.28 18.13
CA ALA A 57 1.83 -8.79 19.40
C ALA A 57 0.75 -9.70 20.01
N TYR A 58 0.18 -10.61 19.21
CA TYR A 58 -0.88 -11.51 19.59
C TYR A 58 -0.42 -12.98 19.75
N ASP A 59 0.85 -13.28 19.48
CA ASP A 59 1.40 -14.65 19.56
C ASP A 59 1.78 -15.07 21.00
N ASP A 60 1.90 -14.11 21.93
CA ASP A 60 2.38 -14.32 23.31
C ASP A 60 1.28 -14.70 24.33
N LEU A 61 0.02 -14.84 23.91
CA LEU A 61 -1.13 -15.01 24.83
C LEU A 61 -1.70 -16.43 24.74
N SER A 62 -1.67 -17.16 25.87
CA SER A 62 -1.95 -18.61 25.94
C SER A 62 -3.27 -18.98 26.64
N ASP A 63 -4.11 -18.02 27.04
CA ASP A 63 -5.41 -18.30 27.67
C ASP A 63 -6.54 -18.42 26.63
N GLN A 64 -7.36 -19.48 26.71
CA GLN A 64 -8.36 -19.80 25.69
C GLN A 64 -9.50 -18.78 25.56
N ASP A 65 -9.91 -18.15 26.65
CA ASP A 65 -10.92 -17.07 26.62
C ASP A 65 -10.32 -15.76 26.07
N GLU A 66 -9.04 -15.52 26.35
CA GLU A 66 -8.29 -14.38 25.84
C GLU A 66 -8.08 -14.50 24.33
N LEU A 67 -7.78 -15.72 23.85
CA LEU A 67 -7.69 -16.10 22.43
C LEU A 67 -8.98 -15.80 21.65
N TYR A 68 -10.17 -16.05 22.23
CA TYR A 68 -11.44 -15.74 21.57
C TYR A 68 -11.65 -14.24 21.40
N LEU A 69 -11.37 -13.46 22.45
CA LEU A 69 -11.49 -11.99 22.40
C LEU A 69 -10.48 -11.38 21.43
N LEU A 70 -9.24 -11.90 21.45
CA LEU A 70 -8.16 -11.53 20.54
C LEU A 70 -8.54 -11.74 19.08
N ASN A 71 -9.09 -12.91 18.75
CA ASN A 71 -9.36 -13.25 17.36
C ASN A 71 -10.41 -12.29 16.77
N ARG A 72 -11.40 -11.89 17.56
CA ARG A 72 -12.38 -10.87 17.18
C ARG A 72 -11.73 -9.49 16.99
N MET A 73 -10.79 -9.10 17.87
CA MET A 73 -10.05 -7.84 17.73
C MET A 73 -9.14 -7.84 16.50
N LYS A 74 -8.46 -8.96 16.21
CA LYS A 74 -7.59 -9.15 15.06
C LYS A 74 -8.35 -9.02 13.74
N ILE A 75 -9.53 -9.65 13.63
CA ILE A 75 -10.39 -9.52 12.45
C ILE A 75 -10.83 -8.07 12.26
N ARG A 76 -11.22 -7.38 13.34
CA ARG A 76 -11.65 -5.98 13.26
C ARG A 76 -10.51 -5.04 12.85
N HIS A 77 -9.32 -5.20 13.44
CA HIS A 77 -8.16 -4.37 13.07
C HIS A 77 -7.69 -4.66 11.64
N LYS A 78 -7.72 -5.92 11.20
CA LYS A 78 -7.39 -6.27 9.82
C LYS A 78 -8.34 -5.59 8.82
N SER A 79 -9.65 -5.62 9.08
CA SER A 79 -10.66 -4.94 8.23
C SER A 79 -10.38 -3.44 8.10
N ILE A 80 -10.03 -2.78 9.20
CA ILE A 80 -9.71 -1.34 9.19
C ILE A 80 -8.46 -1.04 8.36
N VAL A 81 -7.44 -1.90 8.44
CA VAL A 81 -6.21 -1.74 7.65
C VAL A 81 -6.45 -2.05 6.17
N GLU A 82 -7.32 -3.00 5.84
CA GLU A 82 -7.68 -3.34 4.46
C GLU A 82 -8.59 -2.30 3.80
N GLU A 83 -9.44 -1.61 4.55
CA GLU A 83 -10.35 -0.54 4.06
C GLU A 83 -9.65 0.82 3.83
N GLN A 84 -8.39 0.98 4.26
CA GLN A 84 -7.58 2.20 4.06
C GLN A 84 -6.77 2.17 2.73
N TRP A 85 -7.08 1.23 1.83
CA TRP A 85 -6.43 1.03 0.53
C TRP A 85 -7.36 1.28 -0.65
#